data_AF-A0A970KYU9-F1
#
_entry.id   AF-A0A970KYU9-F1
#
_cell.length_a   1.000
_cell.length_b   1.000
_cell.length_c   1.000
_cell.angle_alpha   90.00
_cell.angle_beta   90.00
_cell.angle_gamma   90.00
#
_symmetry.space_group_name_H-M   'P 1'
#
loop_
_entity.id
_entity.type
_entity.pdbx_description
1 polymer ?
#
loop_
_entity_poly.entity_id
_entity_poly.type
_entity_poly.pdbx_seq_one_letter_code
_entity_poly.pdbx_strand_id
1 'polypeptide(L)'
;MSMDDLETLLKRIACALERIADHLDNGMGAADSQTNPIENNANSEDEPSEDDSNVSVLEPFLNAKGITIKALPAEDPADQIIDSLSLYLGERYEALSSLLTKIKRAMQTGNWITESLRGRSQQDIGSACQFCTRLHEVAFLEQYQYSRSPVYLIKAKTTTLPKAQHFFAGQWLERFILQKVKSVHATVSSETTEPLPLEYMINPQIVLPNGDDFELDIIAAIGSHVYWIEAKSGDYQQHVAKYSKFARILGLDYDHSFMVLADAPHDRCIALSSLFSMTVCNPSNFEETLLAIARNDISRQASSSGGLSPTVTN
;
A
#
# COMPACT_ATOMS: atom_id res chain seq x y z
N MET A 1 4.68 21.07 31.02
CA MET A 1 5.27 22.04 30.08
C MET A 1 4.62 23.37 30.38
N SER A 2 5.40 24.34 30.86
CA SER A 2 4.87 25.67 31.18
C SER A 2 4.55 26.45 29.90
N MET A 3 3.70 27.49 30.00
CA MET A 3 3.40 28.35 28.86
C MET A 3 4.67 29.00 28.28
N ASP A 4 5.64 29.30 29.14
CA ASP A 4 6.93 29.88 28.77
C ASP A 4 7.81 28.89 28.01
N ASP A 5 7.74 27.59 28.33
CA ASP A 5 8.43 26.53 27.58
C ASP A 5 7.86 26.38 26.17
N LEU A 6 6.53 26.49 26.03
CA LEU A 6 5.84 26.42 24.74
C LEU A 6 6.15 27.64 23.86
N GLU A 7 6.19 28.84 24.44
CA GLU A 7 6.54 30.06 23.72
C GLU A 7 8.01 30.05 23.26
N THR A 8 8.90 29.52 24.10
CA THR A 8 10.32 29.35 23.76
C THR A 8 10.52 28.33 22.64
N LEU A 9 9.76 27.23 22.66
CA LEU A 9 9.80 26.22 21.61
C LEU A 9 9.28 26.77 20.27
N LEU A 10 8.18 27.53 20.29
CA LEU A 10 7.61 28.16 19.10
C LEU A 10 8.58 29.19 18.49
N LYS A 11 9.26 30.01 19.30
CA LYS A 11 10.28 30.94 18.81
C LYS A 11 11.47 30.22 18.17
N ARG A 12 11.91 29.09 18.74
CA ARG A 12 13.00 28.28 18.15
C ARG A 12 12.60 27.66 16.82
N ILE A 13 11.36 27.16 16.70
CA ILE A 13 10.84 26.59 15.45
C ILE A 13 10.71 27.68 14.38
N ALA A 14 10.20 28.87 14.71
CA ALA A 14 10.09 29.99 13.78
C ALA A 14 11.46 30.41 13.21
N CYS A 15 12.48 30.57 14.08
CA CYS A 15 13.85 30.89 13.64
C CYS A 15 14.47 29.78 12.76
N ALA A 16 14.16 28.51 13.01
CA ALA A 16 14.67 27.41 12.20
C ALA A 16 14.03 27.41 10.80
N LEU A 17 12.74 27.71 10.71
CA LEU A 17 12.02 27.80 9.43
C LEU A 17 12.49 28.99 8.58
N GLU A 18 12.75 30.15 9.19
CA GLU A 18 13.31 31.32 8.48
C GLU A 18 14.69 31.01 7.90
N ARG A 19 15.56 30.30 8.63
CA ARG A 19 16.88 29.89 8.11
C ARG A 19 16.82 28.91 6.94
N ILE A 20 15.83 28.02 6.95
CA ILE A 20 15.59 27.08 5.85
C ILE A 20 15.05 27.82 4.63
N ALA A 21 14.15 28.79 4.82
CA ALA A 21 13.66 29.64 3.75
C ALA A 21 14.80 30.46 3.10
N ASP A 22 15.70 31.05 3.91
CA ASP A 22 16.87 31.79 3.42
C ASP A 22 17.86 30.91 2.65
N HIS A 23 17.95 29.60 2.98
CA HIS A 23 18.76 28.63 2.23
C HIS A 23 18.12 28.20 0.92
N LEU A 24 16.80 28.19 0.84
CA LEU A 24 16.07 27.84 -0.39
C LEU A 24 16.07 29.01 -1.40
N ASP A 25 16.05 30.26 -0.94
CA ASP A 25 16.12 31.44 -1.82
C ASP A 25 17.54 31.71 -2.37
N ASN A 26 18.60 31.25 -1.69
CA ASN A 26 19.99 31.41 -2.15
C ASN A 26 20.50 30.26 -3.04
N GLY A 27 19.67 29.25 -3.35
CA GLY A 27 20.06 28.05 -4.11
C GLY A 27 20.04 28.17 -5.64
N MET A 28 19.70 29.33 -6.21
CA MET A 28 19.71 29.57 -7.66
C MET A 28 20.68 30.70 -8.04
N GLY A 29 21.98 30.39 -8.09
CA GLY A 29 22.97 31.34 -8.61
C GLY A 29 24.44 30.92 -8.52
N ALA A 30 24.97 30.46 -9.67
CA ALA A 30 26.37 30.49 -10.11
C ALA A 30 27.45 29.63 -9.40
N ALA A 31 28.17 28.89 -10.25
CA ALA A 31 29.44 28.24 -9.96
C ALA A 31 30.56 29.27 -9.75
N ASP A 32 31.48 29.02 -8.80
CA ASP A 32 32.91 28.88 -9.10
C ASP A 32 33.70 28.25 -7.93
N SER A 33 34.83 27.70 -8.30
CA SER A 33 35.78 26.88 -7.55
C SER A 33 36.58 27.69 -6.52
N GLN A 34 36.89 27.11 -5.34
CA GLN A 34 38.24 27.19 -4.75
C GLN A 34 38.43 26.26 -3.54
N THR A 35 39.56 25.55 -3.61
CA THR A 35 40.20 24.66 -2.63
C THR A 35 40.79 25.41 -1.44
N ASN A 36 40.65 24.89 -0.21
CA ASN A 36 41.75 24.36 0.62
C ASN A 36 41.30 23.95 2.04
N PRO A 37 42.07 23.07 2.72
CA PRO A 37 41.61 22.17 3.79
C PRO A 37 41.91 22.72 5.19
N ILE A 38 41.31 22.12 6.24
CA ILE A 38 41.92 21.88 7.57
C ILE A 38 41.05 20.92 8.42
N GLU A 39 41.72 19.82 8.78
CA GLU A 39 41.74 19.01 10.02
C GLU A 39 40.52 18.84 10.96
N ASN A 40 40.16 17.55 11.12
CA ASN A 40 39.97 16.79 12.36
C ASN A 40 39.51 17.52 13.64
N ASN A 41 38.33 17.11 14.14
CA ASN A 41 38.27 16.64 15.52
C ASN A 41 37.19 15.56 15.72
N ALA A 42 37.58 14.51 16.41
CA ALA A 42 36.78 13.35 16.78
C ALA A 42 35.84 13.66 17.95
N ASN A 43 34.60 13.14 17.90
CA ASN A 43 34.10 12.19 18.90
C ASN A 43 32.66 11.75 18.61
N SER A 44 32.53 10.42 18.48
CA SER A 44 31.51 9.54 19.06
C SER A 44 30.04 9.98 19.06
N GLU A 45 29.24 9.25 18.29
CA GLU A 45 28.14 8.43 18.82
C GLU A 45 27.92 7.29 17.81
N ASP A 46 28.32 6.08 18.18
CA ASP A 46 28.03 4.83 17.46
C ASP A 46 26.52 4.60 17.51
N GLU A 47 25.80 5.12 16.51
CA GLU A 47 24.50 4.61 16.13
C GLU A 47 24.71 3.18 15.59
N PRO A 48 24.00 2.16 16.10
CA PRO A 48 24.14 0.81 15.60
C PRO A 48 23.68 0.82 14.13
N SER A 49 24.65 0.65 13.23
CA SER A 49 24.35 0.32 11.84
C SER A 49 23.60 -1.00 11.84
N GLU A 50 22.34 -0.97 11.40
CA GLU A 50 21.59 -2.14 10.99
C GLU A 50 22.24 -2.70 9.72
N ASP A 51 23.40 -3.33 9.89
CA ASP A 51 23.95 -4.27 8.93
C ASP A 51 23.28 -5.61 9.22
N ASP A 52 22.06 -5.78 8.71
CA ASP A 52 21.46 -7.09 8.55
C ASP A 52 21.33 -7.34 7.06
N SER A 53 22.02 -8.37 6.58
CA SER A 53 22.17 -8.78 5.19
C SER A 53 20.83 -9.19 4.57
N ASN A 54 19.93 -8.23 4.35
CA ASN A 54 18.67 -8.47 3.65
C ASN A 54 19.00 -8.48 2.16
N VAL A 55 19.26 -9.68 1.63
CA VAL A 55 19.48 -9.88 0.19
C VAL A 55 18.21 -9.46 -0.53
N SER A 56 18.23 -8.30 -1.20
CA SER A 56 17.11 -7.86 -2.04
C SER A 56 16.82 -8.92 -3.10
N VAL A 57 15.56 -9.32 -3.19
CA VAL A 57 15.01 -10.33 -4.11
C VAL A 57 14.37 -9.64 -5.31
N LEU A 58 13.64 -8.55 -5.07
CA LEU A 58 12.78 -7.93 -6.07
C LEU A 58 13.54 -7.20 -7.17
N GLU A 59 14.57 -6.42 -6.83
CA GLU A 59 15.35 -5.71 -7.85
C GLU A 59 16.10 -6.68 -8.78
N PRO A 60 16.82 -7.71 -8.27
CA PRO A 60 17.41 -8.73 -9.13
C PRO A 60 16.37 -9.49 -9.97
N PHE A 61 15.20 -9.79 -9.40
CA PHE A 61 14.10 -10.45 -10.12
C PHE A 61 13.63 -9.61 -11.33
N LEU A 62 13.40 -8.31 -11.13
CA LEU A 62 12.99 -7.40 -12.20
C LEU A 62 14.09 -7.23 -13.26
N ASN A 63 15.34 -7.00 -12.82
CA ASN A 63 16.48 -6.84 -13.71
C ASN A 63 16.71 -8.09 -14.58
N ALA A 64 16.52 -9.30 -14.04
CA ALA A 64 16.61 -10.54 -14.81
C ALA A 64 15.54 -10.66 -15.92
N LYS A 65 14.46 -9.87 -15.86
CA LYS A 65 13.46 -9.74 -16.93
C LYS A 65 13.69 -8.55 -17.84
N GLY A 66 14.78 -7.79 -17.65
CA GLY A 66 15.05 -6.56 -18.38
C GLY A 66 14.14 -5.40 -17.96
N ILE A 67 13.57 -5.46 -16.76
CA ILE A 67 12.74 -4.41 -16.18
C ILE A 67 13.59 -3.61 -15.20
N THR A 68 13.57 -2.29 -15.32
CA THR A 68 14.30 -1.40 -14.40
C THR A 68 13.34 -0.54 -13.60
N ILE A 69 13.71 -0.23 -12.35
CA ILE A 69 12.96 0.67 -11.49
C ILE A 69 13.35 2.11 -11.83
N LYS A 70 12.38 2.91 -12.25
CA LYS A 70 12.54 4.34 -12.57
C LYS A 70 12.40 5.22 -11.34
N ALA A 71 11.41 4.92 -10.49
CA ALA A 71 11.15 5.64 -9.26
C ALA A 71 10.35 4.79 -8.28
N LEU A 72 10.61 5.01 -6.98
CA LEU A 72 9.80 4.49 -5.89
C LEU A 72 9.11 5.67 -5.19
N PRO A 73 7.81 5.59 -4.86
CA PRO A 73 7.17 6.56 -3.99
C PRO A 73 7.88 6.63 -2.64
N ALA A 74 8.08 7.84 -2.11
CA ALA A 74 8.61 8.04 -0.78
C ALA A 74 7.55 7.72 0.28
N GLU A 75 7.99 7.22 1.44
CA GLU A 75 7.12 7.06 2.61
C GLU A 75 6.67 8.42 3.15
N ASP A 76 5.40 8.51 3.53
CA ASP A 76 4.80 9.71 4.13
C ASP A 76 4.34 9.37 5.56
N PRO A 77 4.61 10.20 6.58
CA PRO A 77 4.15 9.97 7.95
C PRO A 77 2.64 9.70 8.09
N ALA A 78 1.82 10.24 7.19
CA ALA A 78 0.39 10.00 7.19
C ALA A 78 0.00 8.64 6.58
N ASP A 79 0.93 7.86 6.03
CA ASP A 79 0.65 6.54 5.46
C ASP A 79 0.08 5.57 6.50
N GLN A 80 0.51 5.64 7.77
CA GLN A 80 -0.07 4.81 8.84
C GLN A 80 -1.57 5.07 9.03
N ILE A 81 -1.99 6.32 8.87
CA ILE A 81 -3.40 6.72 8.95
C ILE A 81 -4.15 6.20 7.72
N ILE A 82 -3.55 6.33 6.53
CA ILE A 82 -4.11 5.83 5.27
C ILE A 82 -4.26 4.31 5.30
N ASP A 83 -3.26 3.58 5.77
CA ASP A 83 -3.27 2.13 5.95
C ASP A 83 -4.40 1.72 6.89
N SER A 84 -4.54 2.42 8.01
CA SER A 84 -5.60 2.14 9.00
C SER A 84 -7.02 2.44 8.48
N LEU A 85 -7.18 3.46 7.63
CA LEU A 85 -8.45 3.74 6.94
C LEU A 85 -8.76 2.70 5.86
N SER A 86 -7.73 2.29 5.11
CA SER A 86 -7.80 1.29 4.06
C SER A 86 -8.17 -0.08 4.61
N LEU A 87 -7.54 -0.50 5.72
CA LEU A 87 -7.87 -1.72 6.44
C LEU A 87 -9.33 -1.72 6.90
N TYR A 88 -9.75 -0.62 7.53
CA TYR A 88 -11.12 -0.48 8.02
C TYR A 88 -12.17 -0.56 6.90
N LEU A 89 -11.87 0.07 5.76
CA LEU A 89 -12.74 0.08 4.59
C LEU A 89 -12.82 -1.30 3.94
N GLY A 90 -11.67 -1.94 3.67
CA GLY A 90 -11.64 -3.23 2.97
C GLY A 90 -12.29 -4.37 3.75
N GLU A 91 -12.09 -4.42 5.07
CA GLU A 91 -12.73 -5.44 5.95
C GLU A 91 -14.25 -5.28 6.06
N ARG A 92 -14.78 -4.10 5.71
CA ARG A 92 -16.21 -3.76 5.81
C ARG A 92 -16.76 -3.27 4.47
N TYR A 93 -16.16 -3.72 3.37
CA TYR A 93 -16.42 -3.17 2.05
C TYR A 93 -17.90 -3.29 1.65
N GLU A 94 -18.55 -4.42 1.95
CA GLU A 94 -19.97 -4.64 1.69
C GLU A 94 -20.84 -3.55 2.33
N ALA A 95 -20.59 -3.24 3.61
CA ALA A 95 -21.32 -2.22 4.35
C ALA A 95 -21.03 -0.78 3.88
N LEU A 96 -19.81 -0.53 3.37
CA LEU A 96 -19.30 0.81 3.09
C LEU A 96 -19.31 1.19 1.60
N SER A 97 -19.43 0.24 0.68
CA SER A 97 -19.35 0.43 -0.78
C SER A 97 -20.30 1.51 -1.33
N SER A 98 -21.55 1.54 -0.86
CA SER A 98 -22.54 2.57 -1.24
C SER A 98 -22.10 3.99 -0.81
N LEU A 99 -21.62 4.11 0.43
CA LEU A 99 -21.11 5.38 0.96
C LEU A 99 -19.86 5.82 0.18
N LEU A 100 -18.92 4.91 -0.03
CA LEU A 100 -17.70 5.14 -0.82
C LEU A 100 -18.03 5.64 -2.22
N THR A 101 -19.01 5.02 -2.89
CA THR A 101 -19.45 5.43 -4.23
C THR A 101 -19.95 6.88 -4.25
N LYS A 102 -20.70 7.29 -3.23
CA LYS A 102 -21.20 8.67 -3.11
C LYS A 102 -20.07 9.66 -2.84
N ILE A 103 -19.14 9.32 -1.96
CA ILE A 103 -17.95 10.15 -1.69
C ILE A 103 -17.14 10.31 -2.98
N LYS A 104 -16.81 9.21 -3.66
CA LYS A 104 -16.05 9.18 -4.92
C LYS A 104 -16.65 10.07 -6.01
N ARG A 105 -17.98 10.13 -6.10
CA ARG A 105 -18.69 11.02 -7.05
C ARG A 105 -18.61 12.49 -6.67
N ALA A 106 -18.66 12.82 -5.38
CA ALA A 106 -18.73 14.21 -4.91
C ALA A 106 -17.35 14.87 -4.72
N MET A 107 -16.29 14.09 -4.48
CA MET A 107 -14.95 14.59 -4.13
C MET A 107 -14.26 15.45 -5.20
N GLN A 108 -14.68 15.34 -6.46
CA GLN A 108 -14.15 16.20 -7.54
C GLN A 108 -14.66 17.65 -7.43
N THR A 109 -15.74 17.85 -6.69
CA THR A 109 -16.45 19.14 -6.58
C THR A 109 -16.56 19.64 -5.15
N GLY A 110 -16.12 18.87 -4.15
CA GLY A 110 -16.29 19.21 -2.74
C GLY A 110 -17.77 19.24 -2.30
N ASN A 111 -18.64 18.51 -3.01
CA ASN A 111 -20.07 18.56 -2.82
C ASN A 111 -20.55 17.80 -1.58
N TRP A 112 -21.78 18.12 -1.17
CA TRP A 112 -22.47 17.36 -0.13
C TRP A 112 -22.92 16.00 -0.62
N ILE A 113 -22.83 15.01 0.26
CA ILE A 113 -23.42 13.69 0.10
C ILE A 113 -24.44 13.41 1.19
N THR A 114 -25.38 12.52 0.86
CA THR A 114 -26.30 11.94 1.84
C THR A 114 -26.37 10.43 1.68
N GLU A 115 -26.30 9.70 2.80
CA GLU A 115 -26.41 8.24 2.82
C GLU A 115 -27.45 7.80 3.85
N SER A 116 -28.51 7.15 3.39
CA SER A 116 -29.49 6.56 4.30
C SER A 116 -28.99 5.22 4.81
N LEU A 117 -29.03 5.06 6.12
CA LEU A 117 -28.69 3.82 6.82
C LEU A 117 -29.93 3.11 7.35
N ARG A 118 -31.13 3.54 6.95
CA ARG A 118 -32.39 2.93 7.37
C ARG A 118 -32.45 1.47 6.90
N GLY A 119 -32.82 0.57 7.82
CA GLY A 119 -32.94 -0.86 7.53
C GLY A 119 -31.62 -1.63 7.51
N ARG A 120 -30.47 -0.96 7.70
CA ARG A 120 -29.18 -1.62 7.87
C ARG A 120 -29.04 -2.20 9.28
N SER A 121 -28.13 -3.15 9.45
CA SER A 121 -27.80 -3.69 10.77
C SER A 121 -27.16 -2.63 11.67
N GLN A 122 -27.20 -2.82 12.99
CA GLN A 122 -26.53 -1.91 13.92
C GLN A 122 -25.00 -1.90 13.71
N GLN A 123 -24.44 -3.04 13.30
CA GLN A 123 -23.03 -3.17 12.95
C GLN A 123 -22.68 -2.31 11.74
N ASP A 124 -23.49 -2.33 10.67
CA ASP A 124 -23.24 -1.53 9.47
C ASP A 124 -23.42 -0.04 9.74
N ILE A 125 -24.41 0.33 10.56
CA ILE A 125 -24.63 1.71 10.99
C ILE A 125 -23.40 2.20 11.77
N GLY A 126 -22.94 1.42 12.74
CA GLY A 126 -21.72 1.71 13.51
C GLY A 126 -20.51 1.86 12.60
N SER A 127 -20.38 0.95 11.62
CA SER A 127 -19.27 0.93 10.67
C SER A 127 -19.22 2.18 9.79
N ALA A 128 -20.36 2.56 9.21
CA ALA A 128 -20.47 3.77 8.40
C ALA A 128 -20.19 5.04 9.21
N CYS A 129 -20.75 5.12 10.42
CA CYS A 129 -20.55 6.26 11.30
C CYS A 129 -19.08 6.42 11.74
N GLN A 130 -18.44 5.33 12.16
CA GLN A 130 -17.03 5.35 12.56
C GLN A 130 -16.12 5.69 11.38
N PHE A 131 -16.40 5.16 10.19
CA PHE A 131 -15.65 5.52 8.99
C PHE A 131 -15.75 7.01 8.69
N CYS A 132 -16.95 7.58 8.65
CA CYS A 132 -17.13 9.02 8.43
C CYS A 132 -16.48 9.89 9.52
N THR A 133 -16.53 9.48 10.79
CA THR A 133 -15.82 10.18 11.87
C THR A 133 -14.32 10.23 11.58
N ARG A 134 -13.70 9.09 11.27
CA ARG A 134 -12.26 9.02 10.99
C ARG A 134 -11.88 9.81 9.75
N LEU A 135 -12.69 9.77 8.70
CA LEU A 135 -12.49 10.58 7.50
C LEU A 135 -12.56 12.09 7.81
N HIS A 136 -13.45 12.50 8.71
CA HIS A 136 -13.54 13.89 9.13
C HIS A 136 -12.33 14.33 9.98
N GLU A 137 -11.84 13.46 10.88
CA GLU A 137 -10.64 13.72 11.69
C GLU A 137 -9.39 13.97 10.85
N VAL A 138 -9.29 13.36 9.67
CA VAL A 138 -8.16 13.52 8.74
C VAL A 138 -8.45 14.51 7.60
N ALA A 139 -9.52 15.30 7.72
CA ALA A 139 -9.98 16.28 6.72
C ALA A 139 -10.34 15.69 5.33
N PHE A 140 -10.57 14.38 5.24
CA PHE A 140 -11.12 13.75 4.02
C PHE A 140 -12.62 14.02 3.86
N LEU A 141 -13.29 14.41 4.94
CA LEU A 141 -14.59 15.07 4.94
C LEU A 141 -14.43 16.42 5.65
N GLU A 142 -14.89 17.49 5.02
CA GLU A 142 -14.89 18.83 5.63
C GLU A 142 -15.94 18.96 6.73
N GLN A 143 -17.06 18.25 6.57
CA GLN A 143 -18.16 18.23 7.53
C GLN A 143 -18.76 16.83 7.57
N TYR A 144 -19.19 16.42 8.74
CA TYR A 144 -19.89 15.15 8.94
C TYR A 144 -20.95 15.29 10.04
N GLN A 145 -22.16 14.82 9.74
CA GLN A 145 -23.26 14.71 10.68
C GLN A 145 -24.03 13.41 10.46
N TYR A 146 -24.40 12.76 11.55
CA TYR A 146 -25.32 11.62 11.55
C TYR A 146 -26.61 11.95 12.30
N SER A 147 -27.74 11.84 11.60
CA SER A 147 -29.07 11.92 12.21
C SER A 147 -29.53 10.53 12.62
N ARG A 148 -29.73 10.34 13.94
CA ARG A 148 -30.22 9.08 14.53
C ARG A 148 -31.70 8.81 14.19
N SER A 149 -32.28 7.80 14.84
CA SER A 149 -33.71 7.51 14.76
C SER A 149 -34.56 8.78 14.93
N PRO A 150 -35.63 8.94 14.13
CA PRO A 150 -36.15 8.02 13.11
C PRO A 150 -35.51 8.18 11.71
N VAL A 151 -34.52 9.06 11.55
CA VAL A 151 -34.03 9.51 10.24
C VAL A 151 -32.96 8.57 9.67
N TYR A 152 -31.98 8.13 10.48
CA TYR A 152 -30.88 7.25 10.07
C TYR A 152 -30.15 7.74 8.81
N LEU A 153 -29.63 8.97 8.83
CA LEU A 153 -29.05 9.62 7.66
C LEU A 153 -27.67 10.20 7.99
N ILE A 154 -26.67 9.81 7.20
CA ILE A 154 -25.39 10.51 7.12
C ILE A 154 -25.55 11.68 6.16
N LYS A 155 -25.08 12.85 6.58
CA LYS A 155 -24.87 14.02 5.73
C LYS A 155 -23.42 14.47 5.91
N ALA A 156 -22.66 14.53 4.83
CA ALA A 156 -21.25 14.91 4.87
C ALA A 156 -20.87 15.79 3.69
N LYS A 157 -19.89 16.68 3.89
CA LYS A 157 -19.31 17.49 2.82
C LYS A 157 -17.94 16.93 2.47
N THR A 158 -17.72 16.55 1.22
CA THR A 158 -16.42 16.03 0.78
C THR A 158 -15.40 17.15 0.63
N THR A 159 -14.12 16.83 0.73
CA THR A 159 -13.03 17.74 0.38
C THR A 159 -12.60 17.58 -1.08
N THR A 160 -11.84 18.55 -1.61
CA THR A 160 -11.12 18.46 -2.89
C THR A 160 -9.61 18.25 -2.70
N LEU A 161 -9.14 17.91 -1.49
CA LEU A 161 -7.73 17.61 -1.24
C LEU A 161 -7.24 16.46 -2.15
N PRO A 162 -6.11 16.62 -2.88
CA PRO A 162 -5.59 15.57 -3.75
C PRO A 162 -5.37 14.22 -3.04
N LYS A 163 -4.88 14.24 -1.79
CA LYS A 163 -4.67 13.02 -0.99
C LYS A 163 -5.97 12.26 -0.72
N ALA A 164 -7.06 12.96 -0.45
CA ALA A 164 -8.38 12.34 -0.31
C ALA A 164 -8.89 11.79 -1.65
N GLN A 165 -8.68 12.53 -2.74
CA GLN A 165 -9.09 12.10 -4.08
C GLN A 165 -8.35 10.82 -4.50
N HIS A 166 -7.03 10.75 -4.30
CA HIS A 166 -6.24 9.54 -4.58
C HIS A 166 -6.70 8.36 -3.72
N PHE A 167 -6.90 8.59 -2.42
CA PHE A 167 -7.42 7.56 -1.50
C PHE A 167 -8.71 6.93 -2.04
N PHE A 168 -9.73 7.72 -2.34
CA PHE A 168 -11.03 7.21 -2.81
C PHE A 168 -11.02 6.77 -4.28
N ALA A 169 -10.08 7.24 -5.10
CA ALA A 169 -9.95 6.84 -6.50
C ALA A 169 -9.51 5.38 -6.64
N GLY A 170 -8.65 4.89 -5.74
CA GLY A 170 -8.25 3.48 -5.72
C GLY A 170 -7.15 3.12 -4.73
N GLN A 171 -6.35 4.08 -4.27
CA GLN A 171 -5.23 3.84 -3.37
C GLN A 171 -5.62 3.11 -2.08
N TRP A 172 -6.86 3.28 -1.59
CA TRP A 172 -7.36 2.53 -0.44
C TRP A 172 -7.26 1.00 -0.63
N LEU A 173 -7.47 0.51 -1.87
CA LEU A 173 -7.47 -0.91 -2.15
C LEU A 173 -6.04 -1.46 -2.18
N GLU A 174 -5.12 -0.73 -2.82
CA GLU A 174 -3.69 -1.06 -2.84
C GLU A 174 -3.14 -1.13 -1.40
N ARG A 175 -3.41 -0.10 -0.60
CA ARG A 175 -2.99 -0.04 0.80
C ARG A 175 -3.63 -1.16 1.64
N PHE A 176 -4.92 -1.47 1.42
CA PHE A 176 -5.58 -2.61 2.06
C PHE A 176 -4.88 -3.94 1.73
N ILE A 177 -4.62 -4.20 0.45
CA ILE A 177 -3.99 -5.44 0.00
C ILE A 177 -2.59 -5.56 0.60
N LEU A 178 -1.80 -4.49 0.61
CA LEU A 178 -0.47 -4.52 1.22
C LEU A 178 -0.52 -4.89 2.71
N GLN A 179 -1.50 -4.38 3.48
CA GLN A 179 -1.69 -4.80 4.87
C GLN A 179 -2.04 -6.30 4.97
N LYS A 180 -2.81 -6.83 4.02
CA LYS A 180 -3.11 -8.28 3.96
C LYS A 180 -1.89 -9.11 3.57
N VAL A 181 -1.02 -8.63 2.68
CA VAL A 181 0.27 -9.28 2.39
C VAL A 181 1.14 -9.35 3.65
N LYS A 182 1.23 -8.25 4.42
CA LYS A 182 1.95 -8.21 5.71
C LYS A 182 1.36 -9.20 6.72
N SER A 183 0.03 -9.29 6.80
CA SER A 183 -0.68 -10.26 7.65
C SER A 183 -0.37 -11.71 7.28
N VAL A 184 -0.38 -12.03 5.98
CA VAL A 184 -0.02 -13.36 5.46
C VAL A 184 1.43 -13.68 5.81
N HIS A 185 2.36 -12.78 5.53
CA HIS A 185 3.78 -12.95 5.87
C HIS A 185 3.98 -13.22 7.35
N ALA A 186 3.36 -12.44 8.24
CA ALA A 186 3.46 -12.66 9.69
C ALA A 186 2.94 -14.05 10.10
N THR A 187 1.84 -14.50 9.48
CA THR A 187 1.28 -15.83 9.73
C THR A 187 2.26 -16.93 9.31
N VAL A 188 2.73 -16.92 8.06
CA VAL A 188 3.63 -17.99 7.58
C VAL A 188 5.00 -17.95 8.23
N SER A 189 5.50 -16.77 8.60
CA SER A 189 6.77 -16.64 9.34
C SER A 189 6.68 -17.23 10.75
N SER A 190 5.50 -17.17 11.37
CA SER A 190 5.28 -17.81 12.68
C SER A 190 5.19 -19.34 12.60
N GLU A 191 4.97 -19.88 11.41
CA GLU A 191 4.88 -21.31 11.14
C GLU A 191 6.24 -21.92 10.75
N THR A 192 7.25 -21.09 10.48
CA THR A 192 8.61 -21.53 10.11
C THR A 192 9.59 -21.38 11.29
N THR A 193 10.59 -22.25 11.34
CA THR A 193 11.69 -22.13 12.31
C THR A 193 12.77 -21.14 11.85
N GLU A 194 12.97 -21.04 10.53
CA GLU A 194 13.92 -20.11 9.93
C GLU A 194 13.27 -18.73 9.70
N PRO A 195 14.02 -17.63 9.84
CA PRO A 195 13.56 -16.30 9.47
C PRO A 195 13.13 -16.25 8.01
N LEU A 196 11.91 -15.77 7.78
CA LEU A 196 11.35 -15.60 6.45
C LEU A 196 11.30 -14.10 6.13
N PRO A 197 12.15 -13.59 5.23
CA PRO A 197 12.16 -12.16 4.91
C PRO A 197 10.92 -11.74 4.11
N LEU A 198 10.51 -10.49 4.30
CA LEU A 198 9.51 -9.79 3.50
C LEU A 198 10.15 -8.59 2.83
N GLU A 199 10.05 -8.52 1.51
CA GLU A 199 10.38 -7.33 0.72
C GLU A 199 9.14 -6.94 -0.09
N TYR A 200 8.87 -5.64 -0.25
CA TYR A 200 7.77 -5.19 -1.12
C TYR A 200 8.05 -3.81 -1.72
N MET A 201 7.40 -3.53 -2.85
CA MET A 201 7.26 -2.20 -3.42
C MET A 201 5.79 -1.95 -3.71
N ILE A 202 5.33 -0.74 -3.41
CA ILE A 202 3.98 -0.27 -3.71
C ILE A 202 4.07 0.93 -4.66
N ASN A 203 3.28 0.90 -5.74
CA ASN A 203 3.30 1.87 -6.83
C ASN A 203 4.69 2.17 -7.46
N PRO A 204 5.62 1.20 -7.64
CA PRO A 204 6.89 1.48 -8.31
C PRO A 204 6.65 1.84 -9.78
N GLN A 205 7.31 2.90 -10.24
CA GLN A 205 7.41 3.22 -11.65
C GLN A 205 8.55 2.40 -12.25
N ILE A 206 8.26 1.64 -13.30
CA ILE A 206 9.21 0.75 -13.96
C ILE A 206 9.30 1.06 -15.46
N VAL A 207 10.42 0.70 -16.07
CA VAL A 207 10.61 0.70 -17.52
C VAL A 207 10.67 -0.75 -17.98
N LEU A 208 9.84 -1.09 -18.95
CA LEU A 208 9.76 -2.42 -19.54
C LEU A 208 10.89 -2.67 -20.56
N PRO A 209 11.16 -3.93 -20.96
CA PRO A 209 12.22 -4.23 -21.93
C PRO A 209 12.06 -3.57 -23.29
N ASN A 210 10.83 -3.17 -23.65
CA ASN A 210 10.52 -2.44 -24.88
C ASN A 210 10.65 -0.91 -24.74
N GLY A 211 11.02 -0.41 -23.56
CA GLY A 211 11.16 1.01 -23.24
C GLY A 211 9.88 1.70 -22.75
N ASP A 212 8.75 1.00 -22.67
CA ASP A 212 7.50 1.59 -22.17
C ASP A 212 7.55 1.79 -20.65
N ASP A 213 7.01 2.91 -20.18
CA ASP A 213 6.76 3.14 -18.75
C ASP A 213 5.54 2.33 -18.29
N PHE A 214 5.63 1.76 -17.09
CA PHE A 214 4.52 1.05 -16.43
C PHE A 214 4.57 1.30 -14.91
N GLU A 215 3.41 1.33 -14.26
CA GLU A 215 3.29 1.38 -12.80
C GLU A 215 2.75 0.04 -12.30
N LEU A 216 3.46 -0.59 -11.36
CA LEU A 216 2.91 -1.77 -10.67
C LEU A 216 2.11 -1.29 -9.47
N ASP A 217 0.96 -1.90 -9.19
CA ASP A 217 0.26 -1.62 -7.93
C ASP A 217 1.08 -2.15 -6.73
N ILE A 218 1.31 -3.46 -6.66
CA ILE A 218 2.14 -4.08 -5.60
C ILE A 218 2.98 -5.22 -6.17
N ILE A 219 4.25 -5.27 -5.78
CA ILE A 219 5.11 -6.46 -5.93
C ILE A 219 5.74 -6.78 -4.58
N ALA A 220 5.68 -8.05 -4.17
CA ALA A 220 6.17 -8.50 -2.87
C ALA A 220 6.95 -9.81 -2.98
N ALA A 221 7.97 -9.99 -2.17
CA ALA A 221 8.68 -11.25 -1.99
C ALA A 221 8.47 -11.75 -0.56
N ILE A 222 8.02 -13.00 -0.42
CA ILE A 222 7.96 -13.73 0.85
C ILE A 222 8.97 -14.88 0.74
N GLY A 223 10.10 -14.75 1.44
CA GLY A 223 11.27 -15.60 1.15
C GLY A 223 11.75 -15.40 -0.28
N SER A 224 11.87 -16.48 -1.04
CA SER A 224 12.27 -16.43 -2.46
C SER A 224 11.11 -16.33 -3.46
N HIS A 225 9.86 -16.33 -2.98
CA HIS A 225 8.68 -16.35 -3.85
C HIS A 225 8.18 -14.93 -4.08
N VAL A 226 8.06 -14.55 -5.35
CA VAL A 226 7.66 -13.21 -5.78
C VAL A 226 6.21 -13.23 -6.23
N TYR A 227 5.43 -12.28 -5.73
CA TYR A 227 4.02 -12.09 -6.02
C TYR A 227 3.81 -10.72 -6.64
N TRP A 228 3.13 -10.67 -7.77
CA TRP A 228 2.61 -9.42 -8.35
C TRP A 228 1.12 -9.34 -8.11
N ILE A 229 0.64 -8.18 -7.65
CA ILE A 229 -0.77 -7.96 -7.32
C ILE A 229 -1.25 -6.65 -7.95
N GLU A 230 -2.26 -6.75 -8.81
CA GLU A 230 -2.97 -5.60 -9.40
C GLU A 230 -4.28 -5.35 -8.64
N ALA A 231 -4.54 -4.11 -8.25
CA ALA A 231 -5.71 -3.66 -7.51
C ALA A 231 -6.67 -2.86 -8.41
N LYS A 232 -7.97 -3.19 -8.39
CA LYS A 232 -9.00 -2.44 -9.11
C LYS A 232 -10.25 -2.19 -8.26
N SER A 233 -10.53 -0.91 -8.03
CA SER A 233 -11.70 -0.40 -7.28
C SER A 233 -12.75 0.27 -8.19
N GLY A 234 -12.77 -0.09 -9.47
CA GLY A 234 -13.65 0.47 -10.49
C GLY A 234 -13.81 -0.48 -11.69
N ASP A 235 -14.20 0.06 -12.85
CA ASP A 235 -14.38 -0.77 -14.05
C ASP A 235 -13.06 -1.44 -14.47
N TYR A 236 -13.08 -2.76 -14.52
CA TYR A 236 -11.92 -3.59 -14.83
C TYR A 236 -11.99 -4.18 -16.24
N GLN A 237 -13.16 -4.17 -16.91
CA GLN A 237 -13.40 -4.96 -18.12
C GLN A 237 -12.48 -4.56 -19.29
N GLN A 238 -12.14 -3.28 -19.38
CA GLN A 238 -11.35 -2.74 -20.50
C GLN A 238 -9.85 -3.07 -20.40
N HIS A 239 -9.39 -3.59 -19.25
CA HIS A 239 -7.96 -3.68 -18.96
C HIS A 239 -7.47 -5.10 -18.63
N VAL A 240 -8.36 -6.10 -18.47
CA VAL A 240 -7.95 -7.44 -18.01
C VAL A 240 -6.96 -8.15 -18.94
N ALA A 241 -7.13 -8.00 -20.26
CA ALA A 241 -6.22 -8.60 -21.24
C ALA A 241 -4.81 -7.99 -21.20
N LYS A 242 -4.66 -6.76 -20.70
CA LYS A 242 -3.35 -6.11 -20.49
C LYS A 242 -2.59 -6.80 -19.37
N TYR A 243 -3.28 -7.16 -18.28
CA TYR A 243 -2.65 -7.77 -17.10
C TYR A 243 -2.15 -9.18 -17.35
N SER A 244 -2.91 -10.00 -18.07
CA SER A 244 -2.44 -11.35 -18.45
C SER A 244 -1.16 -11.31 -19.31
N LYS A 245 -1.04 -10.33 -20.22
CA LYS A 245 0.20 -10.13 -20.97
C LYS A 245 1.36 -9.70 -20.07
N PHE A 246 1.07 -8.87 -19.07
CA PHE A 246 2.07 -8.37 -18.14
C PHE A 246 2.61 -9.46 -17.20
N ALA A 247 1.74 -10.34 -16.66
CA ALA A 247 2.16 -11.52 -15.89
C ALA A 247 3.23 -12.34 -16.63
N ARG A 248 3.04 -12.51 -17.95
CA ARG A 248 3.99 -13.23 -18.81
C ARG A 248 5.33 -12.51 -18.97
N ILE A 249 5.35 -11.17 -18.96
CA ILE A 249 6.60 -10.39 -19.00
C ILE A 249 7.38 -10.58 -17.69
N LEU A 250 6.69 -10.58 -16.55
CA LEU A 250 7.31 -10.91 -15.25
C LEU A 250 7.75 -12.37 -15.16
N GLY A 251 7.23 -13.25 -16.01
CA GLY A 251 7.50 -14.68 -15.97
C GLY A 251 6.93 -15.35 -14.72
N LEU A 252 5.88 -14.76 -14.15
CA LEU A 252 5.14 -15.32 -13.01
C LEU A 252 4.05 -16.25 -13.52
N ASP A 253 3.78 -17.29 -12.74
CA ASP A 253 2.69 -18.21 -13.02
C ASP A 253 1.34 -17.68 -12.48
N TYR A 254 0.34 -18.56 -12.57
CA TYR A 254 -1.03 -18.29 -12.12
C TYR A 254 -1.14 -18.01 -10.61
N ASP A 255 -0.39 -18.73 -9.78
CA ASP A 255 -0.44 -18.63 -8.31
C ASP A 255 0.33 -17.39 -7.81
N HIS A 256 1.22 -16.84 -8.63
CA HIS A 256 2.06 -15.69 -8.28
C HIS A 256 1.64 -14.36 -8.93
N SER A 257 0.54 -14.37 -9.70
CA SER A 257 -0.02 -13.18 -10.37
C SER A 257 -1.46 -12.96 -9.95
N PHE A 258 -1.72 -11.89 -9.20
CA PHE A 258 -3.04 -11.59 -8.62
C PHE A 258 -3.71 -10.39 -9.28
N MET A 259 -5.04 -10.45 -9.38
CA MET A 259 -5.88 -9.29 -9.65
C MET A 259 -6.99 -9.23 -8.60
N VAL A 260 -7.03 -8.15 -7.83
CA VAL A 260 -8.02 -7.94 -6.76
C VAL A 260 -9.05 -6.92 -7.23
N LEU A 261 -10.30 -7.37 -7.37
CA LEU A 261 -11.43 -6.57 -7.84
C LEU A 261 -12.36 -6.26 -6.66
N ALA A 262 -12.51 -4.98 -6.32
CA ALA A 262 -13.35 -4.58 -5.19
C ALA A 262 -14.83 -4.94 -5.39
N ASP A 263 -15.36 -4.71 -6.59
CA ASP A 263 -16.78 -4.81 -6.92
C ASP A 263 -17.18 -6.15 -7.57
N ALA A 264 -16.25 -7.10 -7.71
CA ALA A 264 -16.54 -8.38 -8.37
C ALA A 264 -17.05 -9.43 -7.36
N PRO A 265 -18.21 -10.07 -7.65
CA PRO A 265 -18.67 -11.19 -6.84
C PRO A 265 -17.75 -12.42 -7.03
N HIS A 266 -17.72 -13.29 -6.03
CA HIS A 266 -16.76 -14.40 -5.96
C HIS A 266 -16.86 -15.37 -7.16
N ASP A 267 -18.07 -15.70 -7.61
CA ASP A 267 -18.31 -16.54 -8.79
C ASP A 267 -17.69 -15.94 -10.06
N ARG A 268 -17.76 -14.62 -10.21
CA ARG A 268 -17.13 -13.90 -11.31
C ARG A 268 -15.61 -13.91 -11.20
N CYS A 269 -15.06 -13.79 -9.99
CA CYS A 269 -13.61 -13.92 -9.79
C CYS A 269 -13.12 -15.28 -10.28
N ILE A 270 -13.78 -16.39 -9.92
CA ILE A 270 -13.44 -17.75 -10.41
C ILE A 270 -13.42 -17.83 -11.95
N ALA A 271 -14.46 -17.30 -12.59
CA ALA A 271 -14.55 -17.30 -14.05
C ALA A 271 -13.41 -16.48 -14.69
N LEU A 272 -13.09 -15.30 -14.13
CA LEU A 272 -12.00 -14.47 -14.62
C LEU A 272 -10.64 -15.13 -14.42
N SER A 273 -10.41 -15.79 -13.28
CA SER A 273 -9.15 -16.50 -13.04
C SER A 273 -8.87 -17.54 -14.13
N SER A 274 -9.91 -18.27 -14.51
CA SER A 274 -9.84 -19.29 -15.57
C SER A 274 -9.55 -18.69 -16.95
N LEU A 275 -10.06 -17.48 -17.22
CA LEU A 275 -9.91 -16.82 -18.53
C LEU A 275 -8.55 -16.15 -18.73
N PHE A 276 -7.93 -15.65 -17.65
CA PHE A 276 -6.76 -14.78 -17.76
C PHE A 276 -5.45 -15.37 -17.24
N SER A 277 -5.46 -16.64 -16.82
CA SER A 277 -4.28 -17.32 -16.26
C SER A 277 -3.63 -16.53 -15.12
N MET A 278 -4.47 -15.93 -14.28
CA MET A 278 -4.07 -15.19 -13.07
C MET A 278 -5.05 -15.50 -11.95
N THR A 279 -4.61 -15.40 -10.70
CA THR A 279 -5.49 -15.53 -9.54
C THR A 279 -6.32 -14.26 -9.36
N VAL A 280 -7.63 -14.33 -9.62
CA VAL A 280 -8.55 -13.21 -9.40
C VAL A 280 -9.29 -13.38 -8.08
N CYS A 281 -9.25 -12.34 -7.26
CA CYS A 281 -9.85 -12.29 -5.93
C CYS A 281 -10.67 -11.00 -5.75
N ASN A 282 -11.38 -10.91 -4.64
CA ASN A 282 -11.95 -9.67 -4.13
C ASN A 282 -11.42 -9.44 -2.69
N PRO A 283 -11.71 -8.29 -2.05
CA PRO A 283 -11.19 -7.99 -0.71
C PRO A 283 -11.53 -9.05 0.35
N SER A 284 -12.64 -9.75 0.21
CA SER A 284 -13.11 -10.72 1.21
C SER A 284 -12.34 -12.04 1.21
N ASN A 285 -11.77 -12.45 0.06
CA ASN A 285 -11.10 -13.75 -0.08
C ASN A 285 -9.61 -13.64 -0.44
N PHE A 286 -9.09 -12.43 -0.67
CA PHE A 286 -7.70 -12.22 -1.05
C PHE A 286 -6.72 -12.79 -0.01
N GLU A 287 -6.90 -12.46 1.28
CA GLU A 287 -5.99 -12.88 2.35
C GLU A 287 -5.90 -14.41 2.47
N GLU A 288 -7.05 -15.10 2.48
CA GLU A 288 -7.10 -16.56 2.53
C GLU A 288 -6.44 -17.20 1.30
N THR A 289 -6.68 -16.65 0.11
CA THR A 289 -6.12 -17.17 -1.14
C THR A 289 -4.60 -17.05 -1.15
N LEU A 290 -4.08 -15.87 -0.82
CA LEU A 290 -2.63 -15.63 -0.75
C LEU A 290 -1.98 -16.49 0.34
N LEU A 291 -2.61 -16.64 1.49
CA LEU A 291 -2.11 -17.49 2.58
C LEU A 291 -1.97 -18.95 2.16
N ALA A 292 -2.97 -19.49 1.45
CA ALA A 292 -2.94 -20.86 0.97
C ALA A 292 -1.78 -21.11 -0.02
N ILE A 293 -1.56 -20.16 -0.94
CA ILE A 293 -0.46 -20.22 -1.91
C ILE A 293 0.89 -20.11 -1.19
N ALA A 294 1.07 -19.08 -0.36
CA ALA A 294 2.33 -18.85 0.36
C ALA A 294 2.74 -20.04 1.23
N ARG A 295 1.80 -20.68 1.94
CA ARG A 295 2.08 -21.90 2.72
C ARG A 295 2.58 -23.05 1.85
N ASN A 296 1.97 -23.24 0.69
CA ASN A 296 2.36 -24.29 -0.24
C ASN A 296 3.77 -24.07 -0.79
N ASP A 297 4.09 -22.84 -1.15
CA ASP A 297 5.40 -22.45 -1.67
C ASP A 297 6.52 -22.64 -0.64
N ILE A 298 6.28 -22.19 0.59
CA ILE A 298 7.22 -22.38 1.71
C ILE A 298 7.41 -23.88 2.01
N SER A 299 6.34 -24.67 1.99
CA SER A 299 6.40 -26.12 2.21
C SER A 299 7.21 -26.83 1.12
N ARG A 300 7.04 -26.45 -0.15
CA ARG A 300 7.81 -27.00 -1.28
C ARG A 300 9.28 -26.64 -1.17
N GLN A 301 9.60 -25.40 -0.80
CA GLN A 301 10.98 -24.95 -0.61
C GLN A 301 11.69 -25.76 0.48
N ALA A 302 11.05 -25.97 1.65
CA ALA A 302 11.61 -26.78 2.73
C ALA A 302 11.87 -28.24 2.31
N SER A 303 11.00 -28.81 1.48
CA SER A 303 11.20 -30.18 0.96
C SER A 303 12.37 -30.29 -0.03
N SER A 304 12.67 -29.21 -0.77
CA SER A 304 13.78 -29.17 -1.73
C SER A 304 15.15 -28.99 -1.09
N SER A 305 15.23 -28.29 0.06
CA SER A 305 16.48 -28.05 0.80
C SER A 305 16.87 -29.20 1.74
N GLY A 306 15.93 -30.08 2.14
CA GLY A 306 16.19 -31.25 3.00
C GLY A 306 16.76 -32.50 2.31
N GLY A 307 17.06 -32.46 1.01
CA GLY A 307 17.38 -33.63 0.18
C GLY A 307 18.86 -34.07 0.10
N LEU A 308 19.80 -33.40 0.75
CA LEU A 308 21.21 -33.82 0.77
C LEU A 308 21.48 -34.82 1.90
N SER A 309 21.29 -36.12 1.64
CA SER A 309 21.81 -37.19 2.51
C SER A 309 23.33 -37.35 2.35
N PRO A 310 24.06 -37.64 3.45
CA PRO A 310 25.50 -37.86 3.39
C PRO A 310 25.79 -39.22 2.73
N THR A 311 26.69 -39.21 1.75
CA THR A 311 27.29 -40.41 1.19
C THR A 311 28.01 -41.16 2.31
N VAL A 312 27.44 -42.29 2.73
CA VAL A 312 28.12 -43.27 3.57
C VAL A 312 29.16 -43.97 2.71
N THR A 313 30.43 -43.62 2.89
CA THR A 313 31.56 -44.47 2.48
C THR A 313 32.03 -45.28 3.68
N ASN A 314 31.77 -46.59 3.63
CA ASN A 314 32.60 -47.61 4.26
C ASN A 314 33.66 -48.07 3.26
#